data_AF-A0A0F9FXR4-F1
#
_entry.id   AF-A0A0F9FXR4-F1
#
_cell.length_a   1.000
_cell.length_b   1.000
_cell.length_c   1.000
_cell.angle_alpha   90.00
_cell.angle_beta   90.00
_cell.angle_gamma   90.00
#
_symmetry.space_group_name_H-M   'P 1'
#
loop_
_entity.id
_entity.type
_entity.pdbx_description
1 polymer ?
#
loop_
_entity_poly.entity_id
_entity_poly.type
_entity_poly.pdbx_seq_one_letter_code
_entity_poly.pdbx_strand_id
1 'polypeptide(L)'
;MTKPTTIRIPEDLLNEIDQFAKELKLDRSVYLREILRKGFSVDKQGRILTKYVRGELSQIEACHELKWSPWEFLAQLKARNLYLNVSLEDWIDAAELEA
;
A
#
# COMPACT_ATOMS: atom_id res chain seq x y z
N MET A 1 -17.87 6.49 12.02
CA MET A 1 -18.83 5.45 12.46
C MET A 1 -18.42 4.11 11.87
N THR A 2 -18.31 3.06 12.70
CA THR A 2 -18.07 1.70 12.21
C THR A 2 -19.40 1.04 11.84
N LYS A 3 -19.46 0.35 10.70
CA LYS A 3 -20.62 -0.45 10.31
C LYS A 3 -20.35 -1.93 10.59
N PRO A 4 -21.33 -2.71 11.11
CA PRO A 4 -21.17 -4.15 11.24
C PRO A 4 -21.06 -4.77 9.84
N THR A 5 -20.18 -5.76 9.69
CA THR A 5 -19.97 -6.48 8.43
C THR A 5 -19.77 -7.95 8.75
N THR A 6 -20.57 -8.81 8.13
CA THR A 6 -20.46 -10.26 8.28
C THR A 6 -19.70 -10.82 7.08
N ILE A 7 -18.66 -11.62 7.36
CA ILE A 7 -17.85 -12.30 6.35
C ILE A 7 -17.75 -13.78 6.69
N ARG A 8 -17.55 -14.62 5.67
CA ARG A 8 -17.24 -16.04 5.86
C ARG A 8 -15.73 -16.21 5.85
N ILE A 9 -15.20 -16.89 6.86
CA ILE A 9 -13.77 -17.16 7.05
C ILE A 9 -13.63 -18.66 7.32
N PRO A 10 -12.59 -19.33 6.80
CA PRO A 10 -12.23 -20.69 7.20
C PRO A 10 -12.10 -20.84 8.73
N GLU A 11 -12.54 -21.98 9.25
CA GLU A 11 -12.60 -22.23 10.70
C GLU A 11 -11.21 -22.26 11.34
N ASP A 12 -10.24 -22.87 10.67
CA ASP A 12 -8.83 -22.91 11.06
C ASP A 12 -8.26 -21.49 11.24
N LEU A 13 -8.47 -20.62 10.25
CA LEU A 13 -8.01 -19.23 10.32
C LEU A 13 -8.71 -18.45 11.44
N LEU A 14 -10.01 -18.66 11.64
CA LEU A 14 -10.74 -18.01 12.73
C LEU A 14 -10.20 -18.46 14.10
N ASN A 15 -9.86 -19.74 14.25
CA ASN A 15 -9.27 -20.27 15.48
C ASN A 15 -7.89 -19.65 15.77
N GLU A 16 -7.05 -19.50 14.76
CA GLU A 16 -5.75 -18.82 14.90
C GLU A 16 -5.91 -17.35 15.30
N ILE A 17 -6.84 -16.63 14.68
CA ILE A 17 -7.17 -15.23 15.01
C ILE A 17 -7.62 -15.12 16.46
N ASP A 18 -8.47 -16.05 16.91
CA ASP A 18 -9.00 -16.07 18.28
C ASP A 18 -7.90 -16.39 19.30
N GLN A 19 -6.92 -17.23 18.94
CA GLN A 19 -5.75 -17.48 19.76
C GLN A 19 -4.90 -16.21 19.93
N PHE A 20 -4.52 -15.55 18.84
CA PHE A 20 -3.71 -14.33 18.91
C PHE A 20 -4.42 -13.17 19.61
N ALA A 21 -5.74 -13.03 19.41
CA ALA A 21 -6.53 -12.04 20.13
C ALA A 21 -6.47 -12.29 21.66
N LYS A 22 -6.55 -13.55 22.12
CA LYS A 22 -6.41 -13.91 23.53
C LYS A 22 -5.02 -13.62 24.07
N GLU A 23 -3.97 -14.01 23.35
CA GLU A 23 -2.58 -13.76 23.73
C GLU A 23 -2.29 -12.26 23.92
N LEU A 24 -2.87 -11.43 23.06
CA LEU A 24 -2.76 -9.97 23.11
C LEU A 24 -3.76 -9.29 24.04
N LYS A 25 -4.65 -10.05 24.70
CA LYS A 25 -5.74 -9.54 25.55
C LYS A 25 -6.63 -8.51 24.84
N LEU A 26 -6.90 -8.75 23.55
CA LEU A 26 -7.76 -7.92 22.72
C LEU A 26 -9.08 -8.62 22.40
N ASP A 27 -10.12 -7.83 22.22
CA ASP A 27 -11.35 -8.34 21.61
C ASP A 27 -11.06 -8.76 20.17
N ARG A 28 -11.64 -9.89 19.76
CA ARG A 28 -11.57 -10.40 18.39
C ARG A 28 -11.86 -9.33 17.33
N SER A 29 -12.89 -8.51 17.56
CA SER A 29 -13.29 -7.45 16.63
C SER A 29 -12.28 -6.31 16.53
N VAL A 30 -11.52 -6.04 17.61
CA VAL A 30 -10.43 -5.05 17.61
C VAL A 30 -9.26 -5.60 16.81
N TYR A 31 -8.85 -6.84 17.12
CA TYR A 31 -7.74 -7.50 16.45
C TYR A 31 -7.99 -7.67 14.93
N LEU A 32 -9.17 -8.17 14.55
CA LEU A 32 -9.57 -8.30 13.14
C LEU A 32 -9.52 -6.96 12.39
N ARG A 33 -10.05 -5.88 12.99
CA ARG A 33 -10.01 -4.55 12.36
C ARG A 33 -8.58 -4.07 12.15
N GLU A 34 -7.69 -4.35 13.09
CA GLU A 34 -6.29 -3.95 12.98
C GLU A 34 -5.57 -4.70 11.86
N ILE A 35 -5.74 -6.02 11.79
CA ILE A 35 -5.19 -6.84 10.69
C ILE A 35 -5.76 -6.39 9.36
N LEU A 36 -7.08 -6.24 9.25
CA LEU A 36 -7.73 -5.80 8.01
C LEU A 36 -7.19 -4.44 7.56
N ARG A 37 -7.01 -3.49 8.48
CA ARG A 37 -6.42 -2.18 8.16
C ARG A 37 -4.99 -2.31 7.65
N LYS A 38 -4.15 -3.11 8.32
CA LYS A 38 -2.75 -3.33 7.92
C LYS A 38 -2.67 -4.03 6.55
N GLY A 39 -3.40 -5.13 6.38
CA GLY A 39 -3.46 -5.89 5.14
C GLY A 39 -4.00 -5.08 3.97
N PHE A 40 -5.08 -4.31 4.20
CA PHE A 40 -5.64 -3.41 3.18
C PHE A 40 -4.66 -2.33 2.75
N SER A 41 -3.89 -1.76 3.69
CA SER A 41 -2.86 -0.77 3.36
C SER A 41 -1.79 -1.36 2.44
N VAL A 42 -1.32 -2.58 2.74
CA VAL A 42 -0.31 -3.28 1.94
C VAL A 42 -0.85 -3.62 0.54
N ASP A 43 -2.06 -4.17 0.44
CA ASP A 43 -2.71 -4.46 -0.85
C ASP A 43 -2.92 -3.18 -1.68
N LYS A 44 -3.41 -2.10 -1.04
CA LYS A 44 -3.59 -0.80 -1.70
C LYS A 44 -2.26 -0.29 -2.28
N GLN A 45 -1.18 -0.32 -1.49
CA GLN A 45 0.15 0.08 -1.96
C GLN A 45 0.59 -0.72 -3.18
N GLY A 46 0.45 -2.04 -3.15
CA GLY A 46 0.81 -2.91 -4.27
C GLY A 46 0.05 -2.57 -5.55
N ARG A 47 -1.27 -2.34 -5.45
CA ARG A 47 -2.11 -1.95 -6.60
C ARG A 47 -1.70 -0.62 -7.20
N ILE A 48 -1.49 0.41 -6.38
CA ILE A 48 -1.09 1.74 -6.87
C ILE A 48 0.31 1.72 -7.49
N LEU A 49 1.27 1.05 -6.86
CA LEU A 49 2.61 0.91 -7.42
C LEU A 49 2.62 0.11 -8.72
N THR A 50 1.77 -0.90 -8.87
CA THR A 50 1.62 -1.63 -10.14
C THR A 50 1.15 -0.70 -11.27
N LYS A 51 0.17 0.17 -10.99
CA LYS A 51 -0.28 1.18 -11.95
C LYS A 51 0.82 2.17 -12.32
N TYR A 52 1.57 2.64 -11.32
CA TYR A 52 2.72 3.53 -11.52
C TYR A 52 3.76 2.91 -12.45
N VAL A 53 4.17 1.66 -12.19
CA VAL A 53 5.16 0.93 -13.01
C VAL A 53 4.68 0.75 -14.46
N ARG A 54 3.37 0.63 -14.67
CA ARG A 54 2.77 0.53 -16.02
C ARG A 54 2.65 1.88 -16.73
N GLY A 55 3.07 2.99 -16.10
CA GLY A 55 2.88 4.34 -16.63
C GLY A 55 1.43 4.84 -16.56
N GLU A 56 0.54 4.14 -15.85
CA GLU A 56 -0.87 4.56 -15.68
C GLU A 56 -1.03 5.67 -14.65
N LEU A 57 -0.02 5.90 -13.80
CA LEU A 57 0.01 6.96 -12.80
C LEU A 57 1.38 7.65 -12.82
N SER A 58 1.37 8.98 -12.68
CA SER A 58 2.55 9.77 -12.35
C SER A 58 2.97 9.57 -10.89
N GLN A 59 4.19 9.99 -10.55
CA GLN A 59 4.67 9.98 -9.16
C GLN A 59 3.75 10.79 -8.25
N ILE A 60 3.31 11.97 -8.69
CA ILE A 60 2.47 12.87 -7.88
C ILE A 60 1.11 12.24 -7.59
N GLU A 61 0.48 11.61 -8.59
CA GLU A 61 -0.79 10.91 -8.42
C GLU A 61 -0.66 9.72 -7.47
N ALA A 62 0.41 8.93 -7.60
CA ALA A 62 0.68 7.82 -6.70
C ALA A 62 0.93 8.29 -5.25
N CYS A 63 1.68 9.37 -5.07
CA CYS A 63 1.88 10.01 -3.76
C CYS A 63 0.56 10.48 -3.15
N HIS A 64 -0.31 11.12 -3.93
CA HIS A 64 -1.61 11.59 -3.46
C HIS A 64 -2.52 10.42 -3.03
N GLU A 65 -2.60 9.36 -3.83
CA GLU A 65 -3.40 8.16 -3.55
C GLU A 65 -2.93 7.41 -2.29
N LEU A 66 -1.61 7.35 -2.07
CA LEU A 66 -1.02 6.66 -0.92
C LEU A 66 -0.83 7.58 0.30
N LYS A 67 -1.08 8.88 0.14
CA LYS A 67 -0.78 9.91 1.13
C LYS A 67 0.67 9.87 1.58
N TRP A 68 1.57 9.66 0.62
CA TRP A 68 3.01 9.68 0.83
C TRP A 68 3.58 11.00 0.37
N SER A 69 4.61 11.45 1.08
CA SER A 69 5.52 12.46 0.55
C SER A 69 6.33 11.89 -0.62
N PRO A 70 6.87 12.74 -1.51
CA PRO A 70 7.77 12.29 -2.58
C PRO A 70 8.96 11.46 -2.06
N TRP A 71 9.51 11.82 -0.90
CA TRP A 71 10.63 11.11 -0.28
C TRP A 71 10.25 9.71 0.21
N GLU A 72 9.08 9.58 0.85
CA GLU A 72 8.55 8.28 1.25
C GLU A 72 8.33 7.41 0.01
N PHE A 73 7.76 7.95 -1.06
CA PHE A 73 7.58 7.20 -2.30
C PHE A 73 8.89 6.63 -2.85
N LEU A 74 9.95 7.45 -2.93
CA LEU A 74 11.28 7.00 -3.37
C LEU A 74 11.86 5.91 -2.46
N ALA A 75 11.71 6.06 -1.15
CA ALA A 75 12.13 5.03 -0.20
C ALA A 75 11.37 3.70 -0.42
N GLN A 76 10.07 3.78 -0.72
CA GLN A 76 9.23 2.60 -0.96
C GLN A 76 9.55 1.92 -2.30
N LEU A 77 9.93 2.69 -3.34
CA LEU A 77 10.46 2.14 -4.59
C LEU A 77 11.76 1.39 -4.34
N LYS A 78 12.72 2.02 -3.66
CA LYS A 78 14.01 1.39 -3.30
C LYS A 78 13.81 0.11 -2.51
N ALA A 79 12.96 0.13 -1.49
CA ALA A 79 12.69 -1.02 -0.63
C ALA A 79 12.05 -2.20 -1.39
N ARG A 80 11.42 -1.95 -2.55
CA ARG A 80 10.78 -2.97 -3.41
C ARG A 80 11.56 -3.24 -4.69
N ASN A 81 12.76 -2.69 -4.83
CA ASN A 81 13.58 -2.78 -6.04
C ASN A 81 12.83 -2.35 -7.31
N LEU A 82 12.09 -1.24 -7.21
CA LEU A 82 11.39 -0.59 -8.32
C LEU A 82 12.13 0.69 -8.72
N TYR A 83 11.97 1.08 -9.99
CA TYR A 83 12.58 2.27 -10.57
C TYR A 83 11.52 3.34 -10.85
N LEU A 84 11.98 4.57 -11.11
CA LEU A 84 11.11 5.62 -11.61
C LEU A 84 10.58 5.23 -13.00
N ASN A 85 9.32 5.55 -13.27
CA ASN A 85 8.65 5.31 -14.55
C ASN A 85 8.98 6.38 -15.61
N VAL A 86 10.24 6.81 -15.64
CA VAL A 86 10.78 7.78 -16.60
C VAL A 86 11.79 7.09 -17.50
N SER A 87 11.75 7.42 -18.78
CA SER A 87 12.70 6.96 -19.78
C SER A 87 13.97 7.80 -19.74
N LEU A 88 15.02 7.36 -20.44
CA LEU A 88 16.25 8.14 -20.57
C LEU A 88 16.01 9.41 -21.40
N GLU A 89 15.15 9.29 -22.42
CA GLU A 89 14.72 10.38 -23.29
C GLU A 89 14.07 11.51 -22.48
N ASP A 90 13.20 11.17 -21.52
CA ASP A 90 12.57 12.16 -20.62
C ASP A 90 13.61 12.97 -19.83
N TRP A 91 14.75 12.37 -19.47
CA TRP A 91 15.84 13.06 -18.78
C TRP A 91 16.64 13.99 -19.69
N ILE A 92 16.86 13.58 -20.95
CA ILE A 92 17.60 14.37 -21.93
C ILE A 92 16.77 15.60 -22.31
N ASP A 93 15.49 15.41 -22.62
CA ASP A 93 14.57 16.49 -22.96
C ASP A 93 14.47 17.53 -21.83
N ALA A 94 14.46 17.09 -20.57
CA ALA A 94 14.45 17.98 -19.42
C ALA A 94 15.70 18.87 -19.31
N ALA A 95 16.87 18.36 -19.72
CA ALA A 95 18.11 19.14 -19.72
C ALA A 95 18.14 20.19 -20.85
N GLU A 96 17.42 19.97 -21.94
CA GLU A 96 17.29 20.91 -23.05
C GLU A 96 16.29 22.06 -22.77
N LEU A 97 15.44 21.91 -21.73
CA LEU A 97 14.52 22.95 -21.27
C LEU A 97 15.20 24.09 -20.50
N GLU A 98 16.50 24.02 -20.22
CA GLU A 98 17.30 25.16 -19.78
C GLU A 98 17.74 26.01 -20.99
N ALA A 99 16.81 26.83 -21.52
CA ALA A 99 17.10 27.91 -22.46
C ALA A 99 16.19 29.13 -22.24
#